data_AF-A0A238FME7-F1
#
_entry.id   AF-A0A238FME7-F1
#
_cell.length_a   1.000
_cell.length_b   1.000
_cell.length_c   1.000
_cell.angle_alpha   90.00
_cell.angle_beta   90.00
_cell.angle_gamma   90.00
#
_symmetry.space_group_name_H-M   'P 1'
#
loop_
_entity.id
_entity.type
_entity.pdbx_description
1 polymer ?
#
loop_
_entity_poly.entity_id
_entity_poly.type
_entity_poly.pdbx_seq_one_letter_code
_entity_poly.pdbx_strand_id
1 'polypeptide(L)'
;MAPPANRYAHSRAILGDELFEKLQNCRVLVVGAGGIGCELIKNMVMTGFGGGSKGLIQVLDLDTIDLSNLNRQFLFQKQHVKRPKAVVSSRWACRYTSRTNELTLVPFQVARETAFKFNPNVNIEALHRNIKDAEYSVDYFKSFDFVMNALDNLGKFDS
;
A
#
# COMPACT_ATOMS: atom_id res chain seq x y z
N MET A 1 -12.50 -2.52 16.33
CA MET A 1 -13.69 -3.32 15.99
C MET A 1 -13.25 -4.41 15.02
N ALA A 2 -13.44 -5.69 15.35
CA ALA A 2 -13.12 -6.79 14.43
C ALA A 2 -13.96 -6.65 13.14
N PRO A 3 -13.44 -7.01 11.95
CA PRO A 3 -14.24 -6.98 10.74
C PRO A 3 -15.46 -7.91 10.91
N PRO A 4 -16.63 -7.55 10.34
CA PRO A 4 -17.80 -8.41 10.40
C PRO A 4 -17.43 -9.80 9.87
N ALA A 5 -17.93 -10.84 10.54
CA ALA A 5 -17.53 -12.24 10.39
C ALA A 5 -17.59 -12.78 8.95
N ASN A 6 -18.20 -12.04 8.02
CA ASN A 6 -18.45 -12.44 6.65
C ASN A 6 -17.96 -11.45 5.58
N ARG A 7 -17.01 -10.53 5.89
CA ARG A 7 -16.50 -9.55 4.90
C ARG A 7 -16.02 -10.20 3.60
N TYR A 8 -15.42 -11.39 3.71
CA TYR A 8 -14.83 -12.12 2.58
C TYR A 8 -15.60 -13.40 2.21
N ALA A 9 -16.88 -13.49 2.58
CA ALA A 9 -17.71 -14.66 2.33
C ALA A 9 -17.62 -15.15 0.87
N HIS A 10 -17.80 -14.22 -0.07
CA HIS A 10 -17.80 -14.51 -1.49
C HIS A 10 -16.40 -14.89 -1.99
N SER A 11 -15.37 -14.14 -1.64
CA SER A 11 -13.98 -14.44 -2.02
C SER A 11 -13.56 -15.81 -1.50
N ARG A 12 -13.87 -16.12 -0.24
CA ARG A 12 -13.56 -17.40 0.39
C ARG A 12 -14.36 -18.55 -0.24
N ALA A 13 -15.64 -18.35 -0.56
CA ALA A 13 -16.46 -19.37 -1.21
C ALA A 13 -15.98 -19.70 -2.63
N ILE A 14 -15.50 -18.72 -3.39
CA ILE A 14 -15.00 -18.91 -4.75
C ILE A 14 -13.60 -19.55 -4.76
N LEU A 15 -12.71 -19.08 -3.90
CA LEU A 15 -11.31 -19.52 -3.87
C LEU A 15 -11.10 -20.81 -3.07
N GLY A 16 -12.00 -21.12 -2.13
CA GLY A 16 -11.79 -22.13 -1.11
C GLY A 16 -10.84 -21.65 0.01
N ASP A 17 -10.87 -22.36 1.14
CA ASP A 17 -10.17 -21.95 2.36
C ASP A 17 -8.65 -21.88 2.18
N GLU A 18 -8.07 -22.87 1.51
CA GLU A 18 -6.62 -22.97 1.33
C GLU A 18 -6.06 -21.80 0.50
N LEU A 19 -6.67 -21.53 -0.66
CA LEU A 19 -6.22 -20.45 -1.53
C LEU A 19 -6.53 -19.08 -0.93
N PHE A 20 -7.66 -18.95 -0.22
CA PHE A 20 -7.99 -17.72 0.49
C PHE A 20 -6.96 -17.43 1.60
N GLU A 21 -6.55 -18.42 2.39
CA GLU A 21 -5.52 -18.24 3.42
C GLU A 21 -4.16 -17.86 2.80
N LYS A 22 -3.78 -18.48 1.68
CA LYS A 22 -2.59 -18.08 0.92
C LYS A 22 -2.68 -16.61 0.49
N LEU A 23 -3.80 -16.20 -0.11
CA LEU A 23 -4.06 -14.83 -0.54
C LEU A 23 -3.96 -13.82 0.60
N GLN A 24 -4.49 -14.15 1.79
CA GLN A 24 -4.41 -13.27 2.95
C GLN A 24 -2.97 -13.05 3.43
N ASN A 25 -2.10 -14.05 3.25
CA ASN A 25 -0.70 -14.01 3.69
C ASN A 25 0.28 -13.54 2.61
N CYS A 26 -0.18 -13.21 1.40
CA CYS A 26 0.68 -12.68 0.35
C CYS A 26 1.28 -11.32 0.72
N ARG A 27 2.55 -11.14 0.35
CA ARG A 27 3.28 -9.88 0.35
C ARG A 27 3.30 -9.33 -1.06
N VAL A 28 2.71 -8.17 -1.28
CA VAL A 28 2.60 -7.55 -2.60
C VAL A 28 3.21 -6.16 -2.57
N LEU A 29 4.05 -5.86 -3.56
CA LEU A 29 4.55 -4.52 -3.83
C LEU A 29 3.72 -3.88 -4.95
N VAL A 30 3.18 -2.70 -4.71
CA VAL A 30 2.52 -1.86 -5.71
C VAL A 30 3.41 -0.66 -5.99
N VAL A 31 3.84 -0.51 -7.23
CA VAL A 31 4.70 0.61 -7.66
C VAL A 31 3.82 1.65 -8.35
N GLY A 32 3.49 2.73 -7.63
CA GLY A 32 2.56 3.78 -8.07
C GLY A 32 1.25 3.78 -7.29
N ALA A 33 0.86 4.94 -6.78
CA ALA A 33 -0.36 5.24 -6.04
C ALA A 33 -1.25 6.26 -6.79
N GLY A 34 -1.09 6.35 -8.11
CA GLY A 34 -1.95 7.14 -9.01
C GLY A 34 -3.36 6.56 -9.16
N GLY A 35 -4.07 6.88 -10.24
CA GLY A 35 -5.46 6.43 -10.45
C GLY A 35 -5.58 4.90 -10.47
N ILE A 36 -4.72 4.23 -11.22
CA ILE A 36 -4.65 2.76 -11.29
C ILE A 36 -4.26 2.17 -9.93
N GLY A 37 -3.23 2.73 -9.29
CA GLY A 37 -2.74 2.27 -7.99
C GLY A 37 -3.82 2.32 -6.91
N CYS A 38 -4.61 3.40 -6.88
CA CYS A 38 -5.74 3.55 -5.95
C CYS A 38 -6.78 2.43 -6.12
N GLU A 39 -7.21 2.18 -7.36
CA GLU A 39 -8.19 1.13 -7.68
C GLU A 39 -7.66 -0.28 -7.36
N LEU A 40 -6.38 -0.52 -7.67
CA LEU A 40 -5.73 -1.79 -7.36
C LEU A 40 -5.70 -2.04 -5.86
N ILE A 41 -5.21 -1.08 -5.07
CA ILE A 41 -5.13 -1.19 -3.61
C ILE A 41 -6.51 -1.45 -3.01
N LYS A 42 -7.54 -0.72 -3.46
CA LYS A 42 -8.92 -0.96 -3.01
C LYS A 42 -9.37 -2.40 -3.29
N ASN A 43 -9.17 -2.88 -4.52
CA ASN A 43 -9.55 -4.25 -4.88
C ASN A 43 -8.81 -5.29 -4.04
N MET A 44 -7.51 -5.10 -3.79
CA MET A 44 -6.70 -6.01 -2.97
C MET A 44 -7.20 -6.05 -1.51
N VAL A 45 -7.45 -4.89 -0.92
CA VAL A 45 -7.97 -4.78 0.45
C VAL A 45 -9.37 -5.43 0.57
N MET A 46 -10.23 -5.21 -0.42
CA MET A 46 -11.60 -5.76 -0.47
C MET A 46 -11.63 -7.26 -0.76
N THR A 47 -10.60 -7.82 -1.38
CA THR A 47 -10.51 -9.26 -1.68
C THR A 47 -9.78 -10.06 -0.62
N GLY A 48 -9.05 -9.40 0.29
CA GLY A 48 -8.51 -10.00 1.52
C GLY A 48 -6.99 -10.01 1.64
N PHE A 49 -6.27 -9.44 0.66
CA PHE A 49 -4.82 -9.30 0.72
C PHE A 49 -4.38 -8.50 1.95
N GLY A 50 -3.22 -8.88 2.51
CA GLY A 50 -2.67 -8.24 3.70
C GLY A 50 -3.47 -8.47 4.98
N GLY A 51 -4.51 -9.32 4.97
CA GLY A 51 -5.32 -9.62 6.15
C GLY A 51 -4.75 -10.72 7.06
N GLY A 52 -3.78 -11.49 6.57
CA GLY A 52 -3.14 -12.59 7.28
C GLY A 52 -1.95 -12.12 8.13
N SER A 53 -1.42 -13.01 8.97
CA SER A 53 -0.34 -12.68 9.91
C SER A 53 0.98 -12.32 9.21
N LYS A 54 1.21 -12.86 8.00
CA LYS A 54 2.38 -12.59 7.15
C LYS A 54 2.09 -11.66 5.97
N GLY A 55 0.82 -11.33 5.75
CA GLY A 55 0.39 -10.53 4.61
C GLY A 55 0.90 -9.10 4.68
N LEU A 56 1.19 -8.52 3.52
CA LEU A 56 1.61 -7.13 3.40
C LEU A 56 1.20 -6.59 2.03
N ILE A 57 0.62 -5.39 2.00
CA ILE A 57 0.56 -4.58 0.79
C ILE A 57 1.55 -3.43 0.98
N GLN A 58 2.66 -3.41 0.25
CA GLN A 58 3.59 -2.28 0.27
C GLN A 58 3.38 -1.43 -0.99
N VAL A 59 3.26 -0.12 -0.84
CA VAL A 59 3.01 0.82 -1.92
C VAL A 59 4.20 1.77 -2.00
N LEU A 60 4.79 1.94 -3.17
CA LEU A 60 5.91 2.83 -3.38
C LEU A 60 5.53 3.86 -4.45
N ASP A 61 5.61 5.15 -4.11
CA ASP A 61 5.26 6.24 -5.03
C ASP A 61 6.07 7.51 -4.72
N LEU A 62 6.51 8.21 -5.76
CA LEU A 62 7.41 9.37 -5.67
C LEU A 62 6.68 10.71 -5.70
N ASP A 63 5.37 10.72 -5.90
CA ASP A 63 4.59 11.94 -6.12
C ASP A 63 3.94 12.49 -4.84
N THR A 64 3.59 13.76 -4.92
CA THR A 64 2.75 14.47 -3.95
C THR A 64 1.33 14.65 -4.52
N ILE A 65 0.32 14.68 -3.64
CA ILE A 65 -1.08 14.84 -4.01
C ILE A 65 -1.32 16.26 -4.52
N ASP A 66 -1.78 16.38 -5.76
CA ASP A 66 -2.23 17.63 -6.37
C ASP A 66 -3.77 17.72 -6.44
N LEU A 67 -4.33 18.94 -6.52
CA LEU A 67 -5.78 19.13 -6.66
C LEU A 67 -6.34 18.44 -7.91
N SER A 68 -5.58 18.46 -9.01
CA SER A 68 -5.92 17.77 -10.26
C SER A 68 -5.96 16.25 -10.13
N ASN A 69 -5.43 15.66 -9.05
CA ASN A 69 -5.45 14.22 -8.82
C ASN A 69 -6.79 13.73 -8.25
N LEU A 70 -7.54 14.61 -7.56
CA LEU A 70 -8.77 14.26 -6.85
C LEU A 70 -9.91 13.80 -7.77
N ASN A 71 -9.86 14.14 -9.06
CA ASN A 71 -10.87 13.72 -10.03
C ASN A 71 -10.85 12.21 -10.31
N ARG A 72 -9.75 11.51 -10.01
CA ARG A 72 -9.54 10.09 -10.37
C ARG A 72 -8.82 9.25 -9.31
N GLN A 73 -8.37 9.86 -8.21
CA GLN A 73 -7.65 9.19 -7.12
C GLN A 73 -8.46 9.30 -5.83
N PHE A 74 -9.51 8.47 -5.73
CA PHE A 74 -10.51 8.50 -4.66
C PHE A 74 -9.96 8.21 -3.25
N LEU A 75 -8.71 7.72 -3.14
CA LEU A 75 -8.02 7.58 -1.86
C LEU A 75 -7.69 8.96 -1.24
N PHE A 76 -7.68 10.03 -2.04
CA PHE A 76 -7.32 11.37 -1.61
C PHE A 76 -8.54 12.30 -1.52
N GLN A 77 -8.48 13.29 -0.63
CA GLN A 77 -9.53 14.29 -0.41
C GLN A 77 -8.90 15.67 -0.52
N LYS A 78 -9.74 16.72 -0.65
CA LYS A 78 -9.26 18.10 -0.80
C LYS A 78 -8.32 18.55 0.33
N GLN A 79 -8.55 18.08 1.54
CA GLN A 79 -7.70 18.34 2.71
C GLN A 79 -6.32 17.66 2.66
N HIS A 80 -6.08 16.78 1.69
CA HIS A 80 -4.83 16.03 1.51
C HIS A 80 -3.92 16.62 0.43
N VAL A 81 -4.36 17.67 -0.26
CA VAL A 81 -3.57 18.37 -1.29
C VAL A 81 -2.25 18.89 -0.68
N LYS A 82 -1.15 18.75 -1.42
CA LYS A 82 0.25 19.00 -1.02
C LYS A 82 0.86 17.98 -0.04
N ARG A 83 0.15 16.92 0.35
CA ARG A 83 0.74 15.81 1.13
C ARG A 83 1.29 14.72 0.20
N PRO A 84 2.33 13.96 0.57
CA PRO A 84 2.84 12.90 -0.31
C PRO A 84 1.77 11.82 -0.57
N LYS A 85 1.72 11.25 -1.79
CA LYS A 85 0.73 10.22 -2.15
C LYS A 85 0.96 8.93 -1.37
N ALA A 86 2.22 8.52 -1.26
CA ALA A 86 2.65 7.41 -0.43
C ALA A 86 3.05 7.88 0.97
N VAL A 87 2.06 8.11 1.84
CA VAL A 87 2.33 8.03 3.28
C VAL A 87 1.16 7.38 3.98
N VAL A 88 1.41 6.18 4.53
CA VAL A 88 0.92 5.71 5.83
C VAL A 88 1.80 4.57 6.40
N SER A 89 2.13 4.65 7.69
CA SER A 89 2.67 3.56 8.52
C SER A 89 1.59 2.96 9.43
N SER A 90 1.49 1.62 9.43
CA SER A 90 1.31 0.81 10.65
C SER A 90 1.61 -0.64 10.31
N ARG A 91 2.69 -1.22 10.87
CA ARG A 91 2.60 -1.85 12.20
C ARG A 91 3.83 -1.63 13.11
N TRP A 92 4.89 -0.93 12.65
CA TRP A 92 6.20 -0.90 13.33
C TRP A 92 6.97 0.45 13.29
N ALA A 93 6.30 1.61 13.34
CA ALA A 93 6.99 2.89 13.62
C ALA A 93 7.32 3.08 15.13
N CYS A 94 7.73 2.00 15.79
CA CYS A 94 8.46 2.05 17.04
C CYS A 94 9.55 0.97 17.03
N ARG A 95 10.36 0.94 15.97
CA ARG A 95 11.75 0.50 16.14
C ARG A 95 12.54 1.76 16.40
N TYR A 96 12.73 2.03 17.69
CA TYR A 96 13.72 2.96 18.22
C TYR A 96 15.07 2.56 17.60
N THR A 97 15.44 3.14 16.45
CA THR A 97 16.82 3.10 16.00
C THR A 97 17.53 4.17 16.80
N SER A 98 18.08 3.75 17.93
CA SER A 98 18.94 4.57 18.78
C SER A 98 20.20 4.97 18.00
N ARG A 99 20.13 6.00 17.14
CA ARG A 99 21.31 6.72 16.63
C ARG A 99 21.10 8.04 15.87
N THR A 100 19.88 8.53 15.65
CA THR A 100 19.69 9.89 15.08
C THR A 100 18.62 10.66 15.84
N ASN A 101 19.00 11.84 16.34
CA ASN A 101 18.18 12.72 17.17
C ASN A 101 17.16 13.54 16.36
N GLU A 102 16.65 12.99 15.26
CA GLU A 102 15.62 13.64 14.44
C GLU A 102 14.28 12.91 14.59
N LEU A 103 13.38 13.56 15.34
CA LEU A 103 11.96 13.27 15.30
C LEU A 103 11.43 13.70 13.92
N THR A 104 11.56 12.85 12.90
CA THR A 104 10.88 13.07 11.64
C THR A 104 9.39 12.75 11.83
N LEU A 105 8.64 13.76 12.28
CA LEU A 105 7.19 13.82 12.19
C LEU A 105 6.79 13.77 10.71
N VAL A 106 6.56 12.58 10.15
CA VAL A 106 6.10 12.43 8.76
C VAL A 106 4.56 12.47 8.72
N PRO A 107 3.88 13.11 7.75
CA PRO A 107 2.42 13.31 7.77
C PRO A 107 1.68 12.06 7.23
N PHE A 108 0.91 11.34 8.05
CA PHE A 108 0.95 9.86 8.07
C PHE A 108 -0.31 9.02 7.71
N GLN A 109 -1.36 9.48 7.00
CA GLN A 109 -2.69 8.84 7.18
C GLN A 109 -3.59 8.50 5.96
N VAL A 110 -3.37 9.02 4.76
CA VAL A 110 -4.48 9.14 3.78
C VAL A 110 -4.91 7.80 3.13
N ALA A 111 -3.98 7.05 2.55
CA ALA A 111 -4.32 5.79 1.87
C ALA A 111 -4.79 4.71 2.86
N ARG A 112 -4.17 4.63 4.05
CA ARG A 112 -4.57 3.74 5.14
C ARG A 112 -5.92 4.10 5.72
N GLU A 113 -6.21 5.36 6.02
CA GLU A 113 -7.51 5.72 6.59
C GLU A 113 -8.64 5.23 5.69
N THR A 114 -8.44 5.33 4.38
CA THR A 114 -9.38 4.81 3.40
C THR A 114 -9.36 3.26 3.34
N ALA A 115 -8.18 2.64 3.29
CA ALA A 115 -8.08 1.17 3.33
C ALA A 115 -8.65 0.54 4.61
N PHE A 116 -8.50 1.18 5.77
CA PHE A 116 -9.00 0.71 7.06
C PHE A 116 -10.52 0.79 7.15
N LYS A 117 -11.16 1.72 6.44
CA LYS A 117 -12.62 1.69 6.23
C LYS A 117 -13.04 0.39 5.51
N PHE A 118 -12.22 -0.09 4.57
CA PHE A 118 -12.48 -1.31 3.80
C PHE A 118 -11.98 -2.61 4.46
N ASN A 119 -10.98 -2.57 5.33
CA ASN A 119 -10.54 -3.69 6.15
C ASN A 119 -9.68 -3.16 7.33
N PRO A 120 -10.18 -3.19 8.58
CA PRO A 120 -9.41 -2.71 9.73
C PRO A 120 -8.20 -3.59 10.09
N ASN A 121 -8.14 -4.82 9.54
CA ASN A 121 -7.08 -5.77 9.81
C ASN A 121 -6.02 -5.82 8.69
N VAL A 122 -6.11 -4.97 7.66
CA VAL A 122 -5.13 -4.98 6.58
C VAL A 122 -3.78 -4.45 7.05
N ASN A 123 -2.72 -5.18 6.74
CA ASN A 123 -1.35 -4.73 6.86
C ASN A 123 -0.93 -4.06 5.55
N ILE A 124 -0.81 -2.73 5.58
CA ILE A 124 -0.43 -1.91 4.42
C ILE A 124 0.64 -0.89 4.83
N GLU A 125 1.67 -0.77 4.00
CA GLU A 125 2.79 0.15 4.18
C GLU A 125 2.96 1.00 2.93
N ALA A 126 3.12 2.32 3.06
CA ALA A 126 3.35 3.21 1.93
C ALA A 126 4.66 3.98 2.10
N LEU A 127 5.50 3.98 1.06
CA LEU A 127 6.85 4.55 1.01
C LEU A 127 6.91 5.65 -0.05
N HIS A 128 7.24 6.87 0.38
CA HIS A 128 7.52 7.99 -0.53
C HIS A 128 8.97 7.95 -1.03
N ARG A 129 9.21 7.17 -2.08
CA ARG A 129 10.55 6.76 -2.51
C ARG A 129 10.60 6.54 -4.02
N ASN A 130 11.79 6.61 -4.60
CA ASN A 130 11.98 6.33 -6.02
C ASN A 130 12.30 4.85 -6.20
N ILE A 131 11.55 4.15 -7.04
CA ILE A 131 11.80 2.72 -7.29
C ILE A 131 13.19 2.48 -7.91
N LYS A 132 13.81 3.51 -8.49
CA LYS A 132 15.15 3.48 -9.05
C LYS A 132 16.27 3.64 -8.01
N ASP A 133 15.94 3.94 -6.74
CA ASP A 133 16.95 4.09 -5.69
C ASP A 133 17.70 2.76 -5.46
N ALA A 134 19.01 2.84 -5.21
CA ALA A 134 19.88 1.66 -5.11
C ALA A 134 19.50 0.70 -3.96
N GLU A 135 18.73 1.16 -2.98
CA GLU A 135 18.20 0.33 -1.89
C GLU A 135 17.15 -0.69 -2.37
N TYR A 136 16.48 -0.44 -3.50
CA TYR A 136 15.48 -1.34 -4.09
C TYR A 136 16.14 -2.33 -5.06
N SER A 137 16.98 -3.19 -4.49
CA SER A 137 17.69 -4.23 -5.23
C SER A 137 16.78 -5.38 -5.65
N VAL A 138 17.30 -6.30 -6.47
CA VAL A 138 16.61 -7.56 -6.83
C VAL A 138 16.19 -8.35 -5.58
N ASP A 139 16.98 -8.33 -4.51
CA ASP A 139 16.66 -9.06 -3.27
C ASP A 139 15.48 -8.44 -2.52
N TYR A 140 15.31 -7.11 -2.61
CA TYR A 140 14.12 -6.44 -2.11
C TYR A 140 12.86 -6.94 -2.85
N PHE A 141 12.89 -6.98 -4.19
CA PHE A 141 11.76 -7.46 -4.98
C PHE A 141 11.44 -8.95 -4.74
N LYS A 142 12.46 -9.79 -4.58
CA LYS A 142 12.29 -11.22 -4.25
C LYS A 142 11.60 -11.46 -2.89
N SER A 143 11.54 -10.45 -2.03
CA SER A 143 10.84 -10.56 -0.74
C SER A 143 9.31 -10.47 -0.86
N PHE A 144 8.79 -10.17 -2.06
CA PHE A 144 7.36 -10.11 -2.37
C PHE A 144 6.93 -11.28 -3.24
N ASP A 145 5.71 -11.77 -3.03
CA ASP A 145 5.08 -12.78 -3.87
C ASP A 145 4.66 -12.19 -5.23
N PHE A 146 4.26 -10.91 -5.22
CA PHE A 146 3.85 -10.19 -6.42
C PHE A 146 4.39 -8.76 -6.43
N VAL A 147 4.76 -8.29 -7.62
CA VAL A 147 5.06 -6.88 -7.89
C VAL A 147 4.07 -6.39 -8.94
N MET A 148 3.30 -5.37 -8.62
CA MET A 148 2.27 -4.80 -9.48
C MET A 148 2.65 -3.38 -9.86
N ASN A 149 2.88 -3.17 -11.16
CA ASN A 149 3.18 -1.86 -11.69
C ASN A 149 1.89 -1.05 -11.87
N ALA A 150 1.88 0.18 -11.35
CA ALA A 150 0.83 1.17 -11.50
C ALA A 150 1.41 2.56 -11.85
N LEU A 151 2.60 2.58 -12.46
CA LEU A 151 3.24 3.76 -13.02
C LEU A 151 2.53 4.20 -14.31
N ASP A 152 2.46 5.51 -14.53
CA ASP A 152 1.87 6.15 -15.70
C ASP A 152 2.92 6.54 -16.76
N ASN A 153 4.20 6.35 -16.47
CA ASN A 153 5.30 6.73 -17.34
C ASN A 153 6.16 5.51 -17.72
N LEU A 154 6.46 5.38 -19.02
CA LEU A 154 7.58 4.57 -19.48
C LEU A 154 8.84 5.34 -19.10
N GLY A 155 9.49 4.96 -18.00
CA GLY A 155 10.71 5.62 -17.58
C GLY A 155 11.70 5.68 -18.75
N LYS A 156 12.19 6.88 -19.09
CA LYS A 156 13.33 6.97 -19.99
C LYS A 156 14.49 6.26 -19.30
N PHE A 157 15.01 5.22 -19.93
CA PHE A 157 16.35 4.75 -19.61
C PHE A 157 17.26 5.84 -20.13
N ASP A 158 17.90 6.59 -19.24
CA ASP A 158 18.93 7.52 -19.68
C ASP A 158 20.00 6.67 -20.37
N SER A 159 20.17 6.94 -21.67
CA SER A 159 21.15 6.32 -22.55
C SER A 159 22.57 6.75 -22.18
#